data_AF-A0A269Y173-F1
#
_entry.id   AF-A0A269Y173-F1
#
_cell.length_a   1.000
_cell.length_b   1.000
_cell.length_c   1.000
_cell.angle_alpha   90.00
_cell.angle_beta   90.00
_cell.angle_gamma   90.00
#
_symmetry.space_group_name_H-M   'P 1'
#
loop_
_entity.id
_entity.type
_entity.pdbx_description
1 polymer ?
#
loop_
_entity_poly.entity_id
_entity_poly.type
_entity_poly.pdbx_seq_one_letter_code
_entity_poly.pdbx_strand_id
1 'polypeptide(L)'
;MEPRSSLGPVLTQDVADPVDTDPYPTGFHDELTQDGPDVLIRDARWRSYAPAPEKTVRRALAACAQYGLEPGSVVLASDREVRLLNGRHRGKHKPTNVLTFEPPPGYGGGDIILALETVVREARKAGRPVSHHLAHLVVHGSLHLAGYDHHHPGEAREMEMLESRLLSRMKVPNPWKTRS
;
A
#
# COMPACT_ATOMS: atom_id res chain seq x y z
N MET A 1 -75.76 8.55 9.68
CA MET A 1 -74.90 7.35 9.66
C MET A 1 -73.51 7.81 10.02
N GLU A 2 -73.20 7.76 11.32
CA GLU A 2 -71.87 7.83 11.94
C GLU A 2 -71.74 6.47 12.68
N PRO A 3 -70.55 5.87 12.97
CA PRO A 3 -69.42 6.56 13.62
C PRO A 3 -67.98 6.03 13.33
N ARG A 4 -67.03 6.64 14.04
CA ARG A 4 -65.56 6.50 14.13
C ARG A 4 -65.04 5.12 14.58
N SER A 5 -63.79 4.75 14.22
CA SER A 5 -62.78 4.19 15.17
C SER A 5 -61.37 3.97 14.56
N SER A 6 -60.37 3.96 15.44
CA SER A 6 -58.91 3.88 15.30
C SER A 6 -58.34 2.47 14.95
N LEU A 7 -57.03 2.40 14.63
CA LEU A 7 -55.99 1.34 14.89
C LEU A 7 -54.83 1.55 13.86
N GLY A 8 -53.57 1.79 14.22
CA GLY A 8 -52.55 0.81 14.64
C GLY A 8 -51.42 0.70 13.57
N PRO A 9 -50.13 0.45 13.93
CA PRO A 9 -48.97 0.67 13.06
C PRO A 9 -48.61 -0.54 12.18
N VAL A 10 -47.92 -0.32 11.06
CA VAL A 10 -47.35 -1.40 10.21
C VAL A 10 -45.81 -1.34 10.26
N LEU A 11 -45.23 -2.42 10.78
CA LEU A 11 -43.82 -2.79 10.65
C LEU A 11 -43.53 -3.33 9.24
N THR A 12 -42.41 -2.92 8.65
CA THR A 12 -41.60 -3.73 7.71
C THR A 12 -40.13 -3.30 7.90
N GLN A 13 -39.38 -4.04 8.72
CA GLN A 13 -38.47 -5.14 8.36
C GLN A 13 -37.02 -4.69 8.29
N ASP A 14 -36.24 -5.21 9.23
CA ASP A 14 -34.79 -5.18 9.33
C ASP A 14 -34.13 -5.68 8.03
N VAL A 15 -33.24 -4.85 7.48
CA VAL A 15 -32.16 -5.34 6.63
C VAL A 15 -30.91 -5.29 7.49
N ALA A 16 -30.49 -6.47 7.95
CA ALA A 16 -29.24 -6.63 8.67
C ALA A 16 -28.07 -6.14 7.81
N ASP A 17 -27.29 -5.20 8.36
CA ASP A 17 -26.02 -4.78 7.79
C ASP A 17 -25.07 -6.00 7.64
N PRO A 18 -24.27 -6.07 6.56
CA PRO A 18 -23.31 -7.14 6.39
C PRO A 18 -22.29 -7.11 7.53
N VAL A 19 -22.18 -8.24 8.22
CA VAL A 19 -21.22 -8.47 9.30
C VAL A 19 -19.81 -8.13 8.81
N ASP A 20 -19.21 -7.11 9.42
CA ASP A 20 -17.84 -6.70 9.24
C ASP A 20 -16.89 -7.83 9.64
N THR A 21 -16.31 -8.51 8.64
CA THR A 21 -15.27 -9.51 8.84
C THR A 21 -13.89 -8.87 8.65
N ASP A 22 -13.58 -7.76 9.32
CA ASP A 22 -12.19 -7.26 9.41
C ASP A 22 -11.36 -8.26 10.25
N PRO A 23 -10.36 -8.95 9.66
CA PRO A 23 -9.52 -9.89 10.39
C PRO A 23 -8.50 -9.23 11.34
N TYR A 24 -8.54 -7.90 11.51
CA TYR A 24 -7.61 -7.16 12.38
C TYR A 24 -8.34 -6.27 13.41
N PRO A 25 -7.96 -6.34 14.70
CA PRO A 25 -8.62 -5.56 15.73
C PRO A 25 -8.44 -4.05 15.52
N THR A 26 -9.55 -3.33 15.65
CA THR A 26 -9.67 -1.86 15.64
C THR A 26 -8.77 -1.24 16.70
N GLY A 27 -7.75 -0.50 16.27
CA GLY A 27 -6.81 0.18 17.17
C GLY A 27 -5.77 1.07 16.49
N PHE A 28 -5.96 1.45 15.22
CA PHE A 28 -5.17 2.49 14.57
C PHE A 28 -6.16 3.48 13.97
N HIS A 29 -6.24 4.65 14.61
CA HIS A 29 -7.25 5.67 14.34
C HIS A 29 -7.26 6.09 12.86
N ASP A 30 -8.47 6.10 12.31
CA ASP A 30 -8.85 6.57 10.99
C ASP A 30 -9.09 8.09 11.04
N GLU A 31 -8.05 8.85 11.44
CA GLU A 31 -8.06 10.31 11.29
C GLU A 31 -7.42 10.64 9.94
N LEU A 32 -8.29 10.80 8.93
CA LEU A 32 -7.94 11.36 7.63
C LEU A 32 -7.52 12.83 7.82
N THR A 33 -6.27 13.07 8.23
CA THR A 33 -5.63 14.36 8.04
C THR A 33 -5.42 14.58 6.54
N GLN A 34 -5.75 15.77 6.05
CA GLN A 34 -5.47 16.21 4.68
C GLN A 34 -3.97 16.44 4.40
N ASP A 35 -3.09 16.05 5.33
CA ASP A 35 -1.65 16.36 5.34
C ASP A 35 -0.75 15.12 5.10
N GLY A 36 -1.30 14.02 4.60
CA GLY A 36 -0.56 12.78 4.32
C GLY A 36 -0.35 12.51 2.82
N PRO A 37 0.52 11.55 2.46
CA PRO A 37 0.78 11.13 1.09
C PRO A 37 -0.50 10.78 0.32
N ASP A 38 -0.56 11.25 -0.92
CA ASP A 38 -1.63 10.88 -1.86
C ASP A 38 -1.49 9.41 -2.26
N VAL A 39 -2.49 8.59 -1.94
CA VAL A 39 -2.54 7.19 -2.37
C VAL A 39 -3.51 7.07 -3.54
N LEU A 40 -2.97 6.85 -4.73
CA LEU A 40 -3.72 6.86 -5.99
C LEU A 40 -3.80 5.47 -6.61
N ILE A 41 -5.01 5.01 -6.90
CA ILE A 41 -5.22 3.80 -7.72
C ILE A 41 -5.48 4.21 -9.16
N ARG A 42 -4.48 3.97 -10.03
CA ARG A 42 -4.61 4.19 -11.47
C ARG A 42 -5.16 2.97 -12.19
N ASP A 43 -4.87 1.78 -11.65
CA ASP A 43 -5.42 0.52 -12.18
C ASP A 43 -6.36 -0.15 -11.15
N ALA A 44 -7.65 -0.18 -11.45
CA ALA A 44 -8.66 -0.75 -10.55
C ALA A 44 -8.44 -2.24 -10.24
N ARG A 45 -7.69 -2.97 -11.09
CA ARG A 45 -7.38 -4.39 -10.88
C ARG A 45 -6.58 -4.64 -9.60
N TRP A 46 -5.91 -3.63 -9.03
CA TRP A 46 -5.23 -3.76 -7.73
C TRP A 46 -6.14 -4.32 -6.64
N ARG A 47 -7.41 -3.89 -6.59
CA ARG A 47 -8.39 -4.34 -5.59
C ARG A 47 -8.78 -5.81 -5.73
N SER A 48 -8.56 -6.41 -6.91
CA SER A 48 -8.79 -7.84 -7.14
C SER A 48 -7.68 -8.73 -6.58
N TYR A 49 -6.49 -8.17 -6.31
CA TYR A 49 -5.33 -8.93 -5.85
C TYR A 49 -4.94 -8.62 -4.39
N ALA A 50 -5.22 -7.41 -3.92
CA ALA A 50 -5.03 -6.99 -2.55
C ALA A 50 -6.32 -6.32 -2.07
N PRO A 51 -7.01 -6.86 -1.04
CA PRO A 51 -8.14 -6.18 -0.42
C PRO A 51 -7.68 -4.85 0.21
N ALA A 52 -8.43 -3.78 -0.04
CA ALA A 52 -8.13 -2.42 0.45
C ALA A 52 -6.63 -2.04 0.32
N PRO A 53 -6.09 -2.00 -0.92
CA PRO A 53 -4.66 -1.77 -1.12
C PRO A 53 -4.23 -0.39 -0.59
N GLU A 54 -5.11 0.61 -0.57
CA GLU A 54 -4.85 1.91 0.05
C GLU A 54 -4.57 1.78 1.55
N LYS A 55 -5.33 0.97 2.28
CA LYS A 55 -5.10 0.69 3.72
C LYS A 55 -3.74 0.01 3.93
N THR A 56 -3.35 -0.88 3.02
CA THR A 56 -2.03 -1.53 3.05
C THR A 56 -0.91 -0.52 2.84
N VAL A 57 -1.04 0.35 1.85
CA VAL A 57 -0.08 1.43 1.58
C VAL A 57 0.03 2.36 2.78
N ARG A 58 -1.08 2.89 3.30
CA ARG A 58 -1.09 3.82 4.44
C ARG A 58 -0.43 3.21 5.68
N ARG A 59 -0.68 1.93 5.97
CA ARG A 59 -0.02 1.24 7.09
C ARG A 59 1.50 1.12 6.88
N ALA A 60 1.94 0.83 5.66
CA ALA A 60 3.36 0.76 5.33
C ALA A 60 4.05 2.12 5.46
N LEU A 61 3.41 3.19 5.00
CA LEU A 61 3.90 4.57 5.14
C LEU A 61 3.98 4.99 6.61
N ALA A 62 2.92 4.74 7.38
CA ALA A 62 2.90 5.02 8.82
C ALA A 62 4.01 4.27 9.59
N ALA A 63 4.34 3.04 9.18
CA ALA A 63 5.47 2.31 9.76
C ALA A 63 6.82 2.97 9.49
N CYS A 64 6.96 3.66 8.35
CA CYS A 64 8.18 4.33 7.90
C CYS A 64 8.31 5.79 8.37
N ALA A 65 7.25 6.42 8.88
CA ALA A 65 7.19 7.86 9.16
C ALA A 65 8.36 8.41 10.02
N GLN A 66 8.96 7.59 10.88
CA GLN A 66 10.09 8.00 11.74
C GLN A 66 11.47 7.91 11.07
N TYR A 67 11.57 7.42 9.83
CA TYR A 67 12.84 7.08 9.19
C TYR A 67 13.30 8.07 8.11
N GLY A 68 12.49 9.07 7.73
CA GLY A 68 12.93 10.08 6.78
C GLY A 68 11.79 10.77 6.05
N LEU A 69 12.08 11.17 4.81
CA LEU A 69 11.15 11.90 3.96
C LEU A 69 9.93 11.02 3.62
N GLU A 70 8.75 11.46 4.03
CA GLU A 70 7.50 10.85 3.60
C GLU A 70 7.29 11.11 2.10
N PRO A 71 6.82 10.14 1.30
CA PRO A 71 6.47 10.40 -0.09
C PRO A 71 5.36 11.46 -0.19
N GLY A 72 5.37 12.23 -1.28
CA GLY A 72 4.24 13.07 -1.68
C GLY A 72 3.11 12.23 -2.27
N SER A 73 3.44 11.20 -3.05
CA SER A 73 2.44 10.27 -3.59
C SER A 73 2.91 8.82 -3.69
N VAL A 74 1.94 7.90 -3.57
CA VAL A 74 2.10 6.48 -3.89
C VAL A 74 1.04 6.09 -4.92
N VAL A 75 1.49 5.68 -6.10
CA VAL A 75 0.64 5.38 -7.25
C VAL A 75 0.64 3.88 -7.54
N LEU A 76 -0.54 3.27 -7.50
CA LEU A 76 -0.77 1.87 -7.85
C LEU A 76 -1.21 1.79 -9.31
N ALA A 77 -0.28 1.41 -10.19
CA ALA A 77 -0.42 1.50 -11.65
C ALA A 77 -0.25 0.14 -12.34
N SER A 78 -0.32 0.15 -13.67
CA SER A 78 -0.05 -1.01 -14.52
C SER A 78 1.44 -1.13 -14.93
N ASP A 79 1.88 -2.32 -15.31
CA ASP A 79 3.19 -2.58 -15.94
C ASP A 79 3.42 -1.68 -17.16
N ARG A 80 2.36 -1.39 -17.93
CA ARG A 80 2.44 -0.52 -19.11
C ARG A 80 2.89 0.89 -18.73
N GLU A 81 2.26 1.49 -17.73
CA GLU A 81 2.60 2.83 -17.26
C GLU A 81 4.00 2.88 -16.66
N VAL A 82 4.33 1.93 -15.79
CA VAL A 82 5.66 1.86 -15.17
C VAL A 82 6.76 1.63 -16.20
N ARG A 83 6.53 0.79 -17.22
CA ARG A 83 7.46 0.60 -18.34
C ARG A 83 7.72 1.91 -19.10
N LEU A 84 6.68 2.70 -19.35
CA LEU A 84 6.82 3.99 -20.05
C LEU A 84 7.65 4.97 -19.20
N LEU A 85 7.38 5.07 -17.90
CA LEU A 85 8.15 5.91 -16.99
C LEU A 85 9.60 5.45 -16.86
N ASN A 86 9.84 4.15 -16.72
CA ASN A 86 11.19 3.58 -16.64
C ASN A 86 11.99 3.88 -17.93
N GLY A 87 11.33 3.83 -19.09
CA GLY A 87 11.90 4.23 -20.36
C GLY A 87 12.28 5.71 -20.40
N ARG A 88 11.36 6.60 -19.99
CA ARG A 88 11.55 8.06 -20.04
C ARG A 88 12.61 8.57 -19.08
N HIS A 89 12.61 8.07 -17.83
CA HIS A 89 13.47 8.61 -16.77
C HIS A 89 14.78 7.85 -16.58
N ARG A 90 14.81 6.54 -16.92
CA ARG A 90 15.98 5.68 -16.68
C ARG A 90 16.52 5.02 -17.96
N GLY A 91 15.95 5.31 -19.14
CA GLY A 91 16.33 4.69 -20.43
C GLY A 91 16.03 3.19 -20.51
N LYS A 92 15.23 2.65 -19.58
CA LYS A 92 14.97 1.21 -19.45
C LYS A 92 13.54 0.88 -19.88
N HIS A 93 13.37 0.44 -21.12
CA HIS A 93 12.05 0.14 -21.72
C HIS A 93 11.43 -1.20 -21.27
N LYS A 94 11.52 -1.54 -19.97
CA LYS A 94 10.93 -2.74 -19.36
C LYS A 94 10.18 -2.37 -18.07
N PRO A 95 9.10 -3.08 -17.71
CA PRO A 95 8.47 -2.88 -16.41
C PRO A 95 9.43 -3.28 -15.29
N THR A 96 9.24 -2.67 -14.13
CA THR A 96 9.86 -3.03 -12.85
C THR A 96 8.79 -2.98 -11.78
N ASN A 97 9.00 -3.64 -10.64
CA ASN A 97 8.00 -3.71 -9.57
C ASN A 97 7.70 -2.35 -8.94
N VAL A 98 8.73 -1.55 -8.66
CA VAL A 98 8.63 -0.21 -8.07
C VAL A 98 9.62 0.75 -8.73
N LEU A 99 9.20 2.00 -8.90
CA LEU A 99 10.08 3.13 -9.16
C LEU A 99 9.87 4.16 -8.05
N THR A 100 10.97 4.70 -7.56
CA THR A 100 11.01 5.83 -6.64
C THR A 100 11.61 7.02 -7.36
N PHE A 101 10.97 8.18 -7.24
CA PHE A 101 11.42 9.46 -7.76
C PHE A 101 11.65 10.43 -6.62
N GLU A 102 12.87 10.94 -6.51
CA GLU A 102 13.21 11.98 -5.55
C GLU A 102 12.50 13.29 -5.91
N PRO A 103 12.12 14.11 -4.91
CA PRO A 103 11.58 15.43 -5.18
C PRO A 103 12.63 16.32 -5.85
N PRO A 104 12.22 17.33 -6.61
CA PRO A 104 13.12 18.38 -7.06
C PRO A 104 13.78 19.09 -5.85
N PRO A 105 15.01 19.62 -6.01
CA PRO A 105 15.68 20.34 -4.94
C PRO A 105 14.82 21.47 -4.36
N GLY A 106 14.68 21.50 -3.02
CA GLY A 106 13.86 22.50 -2.32
C GLY A 106 12.39 22.11 -2.13
N TYR A 107 11.97 20.95 -2.64
CA TYR A 107 10.64 20.37 -2.39
C TYR A 107 10.76 19.15 -1.48
N GLY A 108 9.81 18.99 -0.56
CA GLY A 108 9.60 17.73 0.17
C GLY A 108 8.69 16.80 -0.62
N GLY A 109 8.66 15.52 -0.25
CA GLY A 109 7.76 14.53 -0.84
C GLY A 109 8.21 14.00 -2.21
N GLY A 110 8.77 12.78 -2.24
CA GLY A 110 9.03 12.06 -3.49
C GLY A 110 7.84 11.21 -3.95
N ASP A 111 7.95 10.58 -5.12
CA ASP A 111 6.89 9.73 -5.67
C ASP A 111 7.30 8.27 -5.70
N ILE A 112 6.38 7.38 -5.31
CA ILE A 112 6.52 5.93 -5.45
C ILE A 112 5.46 5.45 -6.43
N ILE A 113 5.85 4.72 -7.48
CA ILE A 113 4.90 4.07 -8.38
C ILE A 113 5.17 2.57 -8.47
N LEU A 114 4.11 1.77 -8.34
CA LEU A 114 4.18 0.31 -8.36
C LEU A 114 3.44 -0.29 -9.56
N ALA A 115 4.00 -1.37 -10.11
CA ALA A 115 3.49 -2.04 -11.31
C ALA A 115 2.73 -3.33 -10.97
N LEU A 116 1.40 -3.34 -11.16
CA LEU A 116 0.53 -4.42 -10.72
C LEU A 116 0.99 -5.81 -11.18
N GLU A 117 1.16 -6.01 -12.48
CA GLU A 117 1.41 -7.34 -13.03
C GLU A 117 2.77 -7.89 -12.58
N THR A 118 3.77 -7.03 -12.45
CA THR A 118 5.08 -7.40 -11.90
C THR A 118 4.98 -7.75 -10.41
N VAL A 119 4.31 -6.93 -9.61
CA VAL A 119 4.11 -7.20 -8.17
C VAL A 119 3.36 -8.51 -7.94
N VAL A 120 2.28 -8.75 -8.69
CA VAL A 120 1.49 -10.00 -8.60
C VAL A 120 2.34 -11.21 -9.00
N ARG A 121 3.12 -11.10 -10.09
CA ARG A 121 3.99 -12.18 -10.56
C ARG A 121 5.08 -12.54 -9.54
N GLU A 122 5.70 -11.54 -8.93
CA GLU A 122 6.73 -11.73 -7.89
C GLU A 122 6.14 -12.33 -6.62
N ALA A 123 5.01 -11.79 -6.13
CA ALA A 123 4.33 -12.31 -4.95
C ALA A 123 3.95 -13.78 -5.10
N ARG A 124 3.41 -14.16 -6.28
CA ARG A 124 3.09 -15.56 -6.61
C ARG A 124 4.33 -16.44 -6.66
N LYS A 125 5.40 -16.00 -7.32
CA LYS A 125 6.67 -16.74 -7.39
C LYS A 125 7.26 -16.98 -5.99
N ALA A 126 7.08 -16.02 -5.09
CA ALA A 126 7.54 -16.11 -3.70
C ALA A 126 6.56 -16.85 -2.76
N GLY A 127 5.38 -17.27 -3.24
CA GLY A 127 4.36 -17.92 -2.41
C GLY A 127 3.81 -17.02 -1.30
N ARG A 128 3.67 -15.72 -1.58
CA ARG A 128 3.24 -14.68 -0.61
C ARG A 128 1.97 -13.98 -1.09
N PRO A 129 1.11 -13.50 -0.17
CA PRO A 129 0.01 -12.61 -0.52
C PRO A 129 0.50 -11.34 -1.22
N VAL A 130 -0.27 -10.85 -2.21
CA VAL A 130 0.07 -9.62 -2.94
C VAL A 130 0.12 -8.41 -2.01
N SER A 131 -0.76 -8.35 -1.00
CA SER A 131 -0.74 -7.29 0.03
C SER A 131 0.57 -7.27 0.82
N HIS A 132 1.16 -8.43 1.11
CA HIS A 132 2.45 -8.51 1.82
C HIS A 132 3.59 -8.00 0.93
N HIS A 133 3.59 -8.37 -0.35
CA HIS A 133 4.61 -7.90 -1.30
C HIS A 133 4.45 -6.40 -1.58
N LEU A 134 3.22 -5.92 -1.70
CA LEU A 134 2.91 -4.49 -1.79
C LEU A 134 3.46 -3.72 -0.58
N ALA A 135 3.17 -4.18 0.64
CA ALA A 135 3.68 -3.54 1.85
C ALA A 135 5.22 -3.51 1.89
N HIS A 136 5.88 -4.60 1.48
CA HIS A 136 7.33 -4.65 1.36
C HIS A 136 7.85 -3.59 0.39
N LEU A 137 7.28 -3.49 -0.80
CA LEU A 137 7.73 -2.53 -1.82
C LEU A 137 7.47 -1.07 -1.44
N VAL A 138 6.38 -0.77 -0.71
CA VAL A 138 6.15 0.58 -0.17
C VAL A 138 7.19 0.92 0.90
N VAL A 139 7.49 -0.01 1.81
CA VAL A 139 8.57 0.19 2.81
C VAL A 139 9.91 0.40 2.10
N HIS A 140 10.24 -0.45 1.12
CA HIS A 140 11.46 -0.36 0.34
C HIS A 140 11.60 1.00 -0.37
N GLY A 141 10.55 1.43 -1.09
CA GLY A 141 10.53 2.73 -1.76
C GLY A 141 10.65 3.91 -0.80
N SER A 142 10.03 3.82 0.39
CA SER A 142 10.10 4.85 1.42
C SER A 142 11.50 4.93 2.05
N LEU A 143 12.16 3.80 2.28
CA LEU A 143 13.54 3.77 2.76
C LEU A 143 14.51 4.37 1.74
N HIS A 144 14.29 4.14 0.45
CA HIS A 144 15.05 4.83 -0.60
C HIS A 144 14.87 6.35 -0.56
N LEU A 145 13.64 6.85 -0.38
CA LEU A 145 13.41 8.30 -0.21
C LEU A 145 14.07 8.87 1.06
N ALA A 146 14.23 8.04 2.09
CA ALA A 146 14.95 8.39 3.30
C ALA A 146 16.49 8.32 3.17
N GLY A 147 17.01 7.97 2.00
CA GLY A 147 18.45 7.91 1.72
C GLY A 147 19.11 6.58 2.05
N TYR A 148 18.34 5.54 2.39
CA TYR A 148 18.88 4.18 2.49
C TYR A 148 19.04 3.58 1.09
N ASP A 149 20.14 2.87 0.87
CA ASP A 149 20.45 2.23 -0.40
C ASP A 149 20.95 0.79 -0.16
N HIS A 150 21.09 0.03 -1.25
CA HIS A 150 21.55 -1.35 -1.24
C HIS A 150 22.62 -1.59 -2.31
N HIS A 151 23.36 -0.55 -2.72
CA HIS A 151 24.46 -0.66 -3.68
C HIS A 151 25.67 -1.42 -3.12
N HIS A 152 25.94 -1.28 -1.82
CA HIS A 152 27.02 -1.99 -1.15
C HIS A 152 26.51 -3.06 -0.16
N PRO A 153 27.25 -4.16 0.07
CA PRO A 153 26.78 -5.24 0.95
C PRO A 153 26.48 -4.83 2.39
N GLY A 154 27.17 -3.80 2.92
CA GLY A 154 26.90 -3.28 4.26
C GLY A 154 25.55 -2.54 4.33
N GLU A 155 25.33 -1.64 3.38
CA GLU A 155 24.09 -0.85 3.25
C GLU A 155 22.89 -1.77 2.95
N ALA A 156 23.08 -2.75 2.06
CA ALA A 156 22.05 -3.74 1.75
C ALA A 156 21.59 -4.49 3.01
N ARG A 157 22.52 -4.95 3.85
CA ARG A 157 22.17 -5.64 5.11
C ARG A 157 21.43 -4.72 6.08
N GLU A 158 21.85 -3.46 6.18
CA GLU A 158 21.18 -2.47 7.03
C GLU A 158 19.73 -2.25 6.56
N MET A 159 19.54 -2.03 5.26
CA MET A 159 18.22 -1.83 4.65
C MET A 159 17.34 -3.08 4.82
N GLU A 160 17.86 -4.28 4.55
CA GLU A 160 17.14 -5.55 4.73
C GLU A 160 16.66 -5.76 6.18
N MET A 161 17.50 -5.39 7.17
CA MET A 161 17.14 -5.44 8.59
C MET A 161 16.03 -4.45 8.92
N LEU A 162 16.12 -3.21 8.41
CA LEU A 162 15.09 -2.19 8.61
C LEU A 162 13.76 -2.61 7.98
N GLU A 163 13.77 -3.06 6.73
CA GLU A 163 12.58 -3.58 6.06
C GLU A 163 11.93 -4.71 6.88
N SER A 164 12.74 -5.67 7.33
CA SER A 164 12.27 -6.79 8.16
C SER A 164 11.61 -6.31 9.45
N ARG A 165 12.21 -5.33 10.13
CA ARG A 165 11.71 -4.75 11.38
C ARG A 165 10.41 -3.99 11.16
N LEU A 166 10.32 -3.21 10.08
CA LEU A 166 9.15 -2.42 9.73
C LEU A 166 7.97 -3.29 9.33
N LEU A 167 8.22 -4.34 8.53
CA LEU A 167 7.21 -5.30 8.13
C LEU A 167 6.66 -6.10 9.32
N SER A 168 7.50 -6.46 10.29
CA SER A 168 7.05 -7.20 11.48
C SER A 168 6.05 -6.40 12.33
N ARG A 169 6.19 -5.07 12.41
CA ARG A 169 5.23 -4.17 13.09
C ARG A 169 3.83 -4.26 12.49
N MET A 170 3.74 -4.57 11.20
CA MET A 170 2.48 -4.77 10.48
C MET A 170 2.02 -6.23 10.45
N LYS A 171 2.72 -7.13 11.17
CA LYS A 171 2.54 -8.59 11.13
C LYS A 171 2.77 -9.19 9.73
N VAL A 172 3.58 -8.52 8.90
CA VAL A 172 3.98 -9.04 7.59
C VAL A 172 5.27 -9.87 7.76
N PRO A 173 5.30 -11.14 7.29
CA PRO A 173 6.48 -11.99 7.41
C PRO A 173 7.70 -11.41 6.68
N ASN A 174 8.88 -11.67 7.25
CA ASN A 174 10.15 -11.21 6.70
C ASN A 174 10.33 -11.64 5.21
N PRO A 175 10.58 -10.70 4.28
CA PRO A 175 10.76 -10.98 2.85
C PRO A 175 12.04 -11.74 2.51
N TRP A 176 13.08 -11.57 3.33
CA TRP A 176 14.43 -12.11 3.14
C TRP A 176 14.63 -13.51 3.71
N LYS A 177 13.68 -14.01 4.50
CA LYS A 177 13.67 -15.40 4.96
C LYS A 177 12.88 -16.28 4.01
N THR A 178 13.51 -17.33 3.49
CA THR A 178 12.81 -18.41 2.78
C THR A 178 11.90 -19.13 3.78
N ARG A 179 10.63 -19.35 3.41
CA ARG A 179 9.76 -20.23 4.20
C ARG A 179 10.32 -21.65 4.06
N SER A 180 10.99 -22.13 5.10
CA SER A 180 11.35 -23.54 5.24
C SER A 180 10.12 -24.37 5.59
#